data_AF-A0A8K0DDQ7-F1
#
_entry.id   AF-A0A8K0DDQ7-F1
#
_cell.length_a   1.000
_cell.length_b   1.000
_cell.length_c   1.000
_cell.angle_alpha   90.00
_cell.angle_beta   90.00
_cell.angle_gamma   90.00
#
_symmetry.space_group_name_H-M   'P 1'
#
loop_
_entity.id
_entity.type
_entity.pdbx_description
1 polymer ?
#
loop_
_entity_poly.entity_id
_entity_poly.type
_entity_poly.pdbx_seq_one_letter_code
_entity_poly.pdbx_strand_id
1 'polypeptide(L)'
;MTTNKDELNKLANITIATELFFELLEATYPDVRLFLNNIEKPPTVDEIIKEWPIITNSNAIDWHFQKLTREDITNLTVNMIEKSDRICNHLNKKHKIVGKGTTTIECLSNALCQYVKEDITTFWKKVENFNDTESAKAAPTTPLIASPIILEIGNGNGDFAVVMEQRSICKSHWAAGAFEIMTAYYFILNLEYPKDVFCFMEFI
;
A
#
# COMPACT_ATOMS: atom_id res chain seq x y z
N MET A 1 -8.21 -18.86 -28.34
CA MET A 1 -8.06 -19.52 -27.03
C MET A 1 -7.97 -18.42 -26.00
N THR A 2 -8.76 -18.48 -24.93
CA THR A 2 -8.64 -17.55 -23.78
C THR A 2 -7.40 -17.95 -22.99
N THR A 3 -6.54 -16.99 -22.63
CA THR A 3 -5.37 -17.26 -21.78
C THR A 3 -5.75 -17.18 -20.30
N ASN A 4 -4.96 -17.79 -19.40
CA ASN A 4 -5.17 -17.65 -17.96
C ASN A 4 -5.15 -16.17 -17.51
N LYS A 5 -4.32 -15.33 -18.15
CA LYS A 5 -4.32 -13.87 -17.95
C LYS A 5 -5.68 -13.25 -18.29
N ASP A 6 -6.27 -13.61 -19.43
CA ASP A 6 -7.58 -13.09 -19.85
C ASP A 6 -8.70 -13.53 -18.91
N GLU A 7 -8.63 -14.74 -18.35
CA GLU A 7 -9.60 -15.22 -17.36
C GLU A 7 -9.43 -14.51 -16.02
N LEU A 8 -8.20 -14.38 -15.53
CA LEU A 8 -7.89 -13.69 -14.29
C LEU A 8 -8.31 -12.22 -14.34
N ASN A 9 -8.06 -11.54 -15.45
CA ASN A 9 -8.42 -10.14 -15.62
C ASN A 9 -9.95 -9.90 -15.57
N LYS A 10 -10.77 -10.89 -15.93
CA LYS A 10 -12.23 -10.80 -15.75
C LYS A 10 -12.63 -10.84 -14.27
N LEU A 11 -11.79 -11.39 -13.41
CA LEU A 11 -12.04 -11.52 -11.96
C LEU A 11 -11.50 -10.34 -11.15
N ALA A 12 -10.81 -9.37 -11.78
CA ALA A 12 -10.14 -8.26 -11.08
C ALA A 12 -11.08 -7.42 -10.18
N ASN A 13 -12.37 -7.34 -10.53
CA ASN A 13 -13.36 -6.56 -9.77
C ASN A 13 -14.21 -7.40 -8.81
N ILE A 14 -13.91 -8.69 -8.64
CA ILE A 14 -14.69 -9.57 -7.76
C ILE A 14 -14.22 -9.41 -6.30
N THR A 15 -15.19 -9.27 -5.40
CA THR A 15 -14.94 -9.12 -3.95
C THR A 15 -14.71 -10.47 -3.25
N ILE A 16 -15.36 -11.55 -3.71
CA ILE A 16 -15.26 -12.88 -3.12
C ILE A 16 -14.29 -13.73 -3.95
N ALA A 17 -13.11 -14.02 -3.38
CA ALA A 17 -12.14 -14.92 -4.01
C ALA A 17 -12.67 -16.36 -4.01
N THR A 18 -12.60 -17.00 -5.18
CA THR A 18 -12.94 -18.42 -5.37
C THR A 18 -11.66 -19.26 -5.45
N GLU A 19 -11.79 -20.58 -5.37
CA GLU A 19 -10.64 -21.48 -5.60
C GLU A 19 -10.00 -21.23 -6.99
N LEU A 20 -10.83 -21.10 -8.03
CA LEU A 20 -10.41 -20.76 -9.38
C LEU A 20 -9.60 -19.44 -9.44
N PHE A 21 -9.96 -18.43 -8.63
CA PHE A 21 -9.21 -17.17 -8.56
C PHE A 21 -7.77 -17.40 -8.12
N PHE A 22 -7.56 -18.19 -7.06
CA PHE A 22 -6.22 -18.48 -6.55
C PHE A 22 -5.44 -19.42 -7.46
N GLU A 23 -6.10 -20.37 -8.12
CA GLU A 23 -5.47 -21.22 -9.15
C GLU A 23 -4.94 -20.37 -10.31
N LEU A 24 -5.73 -19.41 -10.79
CA LEU A 24 -5.33 -18.50 -11.86
C LEU A 24 -4.22 -17.53 -11.43
N LEU A 25 -4.25 -17.03 -10.19
CA LEU A 25 -3.16 -16.24 -9.61
C LEU A 25 -1.85 -17.04 -9.59
N GLU A 26 -1.87 -18.27 -9.08
CA GLU A 26 -0.69 -19.14 -9.04
C GLU A 26 -0.17 -19.42 -10.46
N ALA A 27 -1.06 -19.73 -11.40
CA ALA A 27 -0.70 -20.07 -12.77
C ALA A 27 -0.10 -18.88 -13.54
N THR A 28 -0.50 -17.65 -13.23
CA THR A 28 -0.03 -16.42 -13.89
C THR A 28 1.07 -15.69 -13.13
N TYR A 29 1.38 -16.11 -11.90
CA TYR A 29 2.36 -15.47 -11.04
C TYR A 29 3.74 -15.24 -11.71
N PRO A 30 4.33 -16.22 -12.44
CA PRO A 30 5.59 -15.99 -13.13
C PRO A 30 5.52 -14.86 -14.16
N ASP A 31 4.41 -14.78 -14.92
CA ASP A 31 4.21 -13.76 -15.96
C ASP A 31 4.03 -12.37 -15.34
N VAL A 32 3.28 -12.28 -14.24
CA VAL A 32 3.14 -11.07 -13.45
C VAL A 32 4.50 -10.60 -12.95
N ARG A 33 5.30 -11.50 -12.35
CA ARG A 33 6.63 -11.13 -11.83
C ARG A 33 7.58 -10.70 -12.93
N LEU A 34 7.56 -11.38 -14.08
CA LEU A 34 8.39 -11.02 -15.23
C LEU A 34 8.05 -9.62 -15.75
N PHE A 35 6.74 -9.28 -15.80
CA PHE A 35 6.28 -7.96 -16.20
C PHE A 35 6.68 -6.87 -15.20
N LEU A 36 6.44 -7.09 -13.90
CA LEU A 36 6.73 -6.11 -12.85
C LEU A 36 8.23 -5.87 -12.65
N ASN A 37 9.05 -6.91 -12.78
CA ASN A 37 10.50 -6.85 -12.57
C ASN A 37 11.29 -6.53 -13.85
N ASN A 38 10.67 -5.92 -14.86
CA ASN A 38 11.39 -5.53 -16.06
C ASN A 38 12.34 -4.36 -15.78
N ILE A 39 13.63 -4.67 -15.52
CA ILE A 39 14.65 -3.66 -15.18
C ILE A 39 14.96 -2.75 -16.36
N GLU A 40 14.88 -3.25 -17.60
CA GLU A 40 15.17 -2.45 -18.80
C GLU A 40 14.08 -1.41 -19.09
N LYS A 41 12.83 -1.81 -18.87
CA LYS A 41 11.66 -0.94 -19.01
C LYS A 41 10.67 -1.22 -17.87
N PRO A 42 10.86 -0.61 -16.68
CA PRO A 42 9.92 -0.75 -15.58
C PRO A 42 8.54 -0.25 -15.99
N PRO A 43 7.45 -0.99 -15.69
CA PRO A 43 6.12 -0.58 -16.09
C PRO A 43 5.64 0.61 -15.24
N THR A 44 4.91 1.54 -15.86
CA THR A 44 4.20 2.60 -15.13
C THR A 44 2.97 2.04 -14.40
N VAL A 45 2.41 2.78 -13.45
CA VAL A 45 1.16 2.38 -12.76
C VAL A 45 0.01 2.20 -13.75
N ASP A 46 -0.07 3.06 -14.77
CA ASP A 46 -1.06 2.93 -15.84
C ASP A 46 -0.87 1.65 -16.67
N GLU A 47 0.38 1.29 -17.00
CA GLU A 47 0.68 0.02 -17.68
C GLU A 47 0.33 -1.18 -16.80
N ILE A 48 0.60 -1.12 -15.49
CA ILE A 48 0.24 -2.18 -14.52
C ILE A 48 -1.28 -2.37 -14.46
N ILE A 49 -2.04 -1.29 -14.23
CA ILE A 49 -3.50 -1.35 -14.12
C ILE A 49 -4.14 -1.86 -15.42
N LYS A 50 -3.56 -1.50 -16.57
CA LYS A 50 -4.06 -1.93 -17.88
C LYS A 50 -3.77 -3.41 -18.16
N GLU A 51 -2.54 -3.86 -17.91
CA GLU A 51 -2.11 -5.21 -18.28
C GLU A 51 -2.49 -6.25 -17.23
N TRP A 52 -2.40 -5.88 -15.95
CA TRP A 52 -2.66 -6.73 -14.79
C TRP A 52 -3.54 -5.99 -13.77
N PRO A 53 -4.80 -5.66 -14.13
CA PRO A 53 -5.75 -5.02 -13.21
C PRO A 53 -5.94 -5.83 -11.92
N ILE A 54 -5.67 -7.12 -11.93
CA ILE A 54 -5.72 -7.97 -10.74
C ILE A 54 -4.82 -7.47 -9.60
N ILE A 55 -3.73 -6.74 -9.91
CA ILE A 55 -2.79 -6.21 -8.91
C ILE A 55 -3.47 -5.17 -8.00
N THR A 56 -4.59 -4.58 -8.43
CA THR A 56 -5.37 -3.63 -7.61
C THR A 56 -6.41 -4.30 -6.70
N ASN A 57 -6.64 -5.61 -6.85
CA ASN A 57 -7.62 -6.34 -6.07
C ASN A 57 -7.07 -6.70 -4.68
N SER A 58 -7.83 -6.41 -3.62
CA SER A 58 -7.38 -6.64 -2.23
C SER A 58 -6.97 -8.10 -1.97
N ASN A 59 -7.75 -9.08 -2.45
CA ASN A 59 -7.43 -10.50 -2.24
C ASN A 59 -6.13 -10.90 -2.98
N ALA A 60 -5.88 -10.29 -4.14
CA ALA A 60 -4.64 -10.53 -4.89
C ALA A 60 -3.44 -9.83 -4.23
N ILE A 61 -3.61 -8.63 -3.66
CA ILE A 61 -2.57 -7.91 -2.91
C ILE A 61 -2.10 -8.76 -1.74
N ASP A 62 -3.05 -9.25 -0.92
CA ASP A 62 -2.74 -10.10 0.24
C ASP A 62 -2.03 -11.39 -0.19
N TRP A 63 -2.54 -12.04 -1.24
CA TRP A 63 -1.94 -13.25 -1.80
C TRP A 63 -0.53 -13.02 -2.32
N HIS A 64 -0.29 -11.95 -3.08
CA HIS A 64 1.04 -11.63 -3.62
C HIS A 64 2.02 -11.30 -2.51
N PHE A 65 1.59 -10.52 -1.51
CA PHE A 65 2.41 -10.22 -0.35
C PHE A 65 2.81 -11.51 0.37
N GLN A 66 1.85 -12.37 0.72
CA GLN A 66 2.11 -13.64 1.39
C GLN A 66 3.01 -14.56 0.56
N LYS A 67 2.85 -14.59 -0.76
CA LYS A 67 3.72 -15.38 -1.65
C LYS A 67 5.17 -14.91 -1.62
N LEU A 68 5.41 -13.59 -1.50
CA LEU A 68 6.73 -12.97 -1.50
C LEU A 68 7.41 -13.04 -0.12
N THR A 69 6.66 -12.78 0.95
CA THR A 69 7.21 -12.61 2.32
C THR A 69 7.01 -13.85 3.19
N ARG A 70 6.08 -14.74 2.83
CA ARG A 70 5.57 -15.85 3.65
C ARG A 70 4.87 -15.40 4.93
N GLU A 71 4.50 -14.13 5.01
CA GLU A 71 3.82 -13.53 6.14
C GLU A 71 2.43 -13.02 5.73
N ASP A 72 1.52 -12.96 6.70
CA ASP A 72 0.22 -12.31 6.53
C ASP A 72 0.37 -10.80 6.78
N ILE A 73 -0.02 -9.97 5.83
CA ILE A 73 0.11 -8.51 5.95
C ILE A 73 -0.70 -7.96 7.14
N THR A 74 -1.81 -8.59 7.50
CA THR A 74 -2.65 -8.16 8.63
C THR A 74 -1.92 -8.28 9.96
N ASN A 75 -0.93 -9.19 10.06
CA ASN A 75 -0.09 -9.30 11.25
C ASN A 75 0.73 -8.03 11.50
N LEU A 76 1.06 -7.24 10.46
CA LEU A 76 1.81 -5.99 10.62
C LEU A 76 1.07 -5.03 11.54
N THR A 77 -0.18 -4.70 11.21
CA THR A 77 -0.95 -3.70 11.97
C THR A 77 -1.40 -4.24 13.30
N VAL A 78 -1.76 -5.54 13.39
CA VAL A 78 -2.06 -6.21 14.67
C VAL A 78 -0.85 -6.09 15.61
N ASN A 79 0.35 -6.47 15.17
CA ASN A 79 1.56 -6.39 15.98
C ASN A 79 1.90 -4.95 16.39
N MET A 80 1.72 -3.99 15.48
CA MET A 80 1.94 -2.57 15.77
C MET A 80 0.96 -2.05 16.82
N ILE A 81 -0.33 -2.37 16.69
CA ILE A 81 -1.39 -1.95 17.62
C ILE A 81 -1.21 -2.61 18.98
N GLU A 82 -0.92 -3.90 19.06
CA GLU A 82 -0.68 -4.60 20.33
C GLU A 82 0.53 -4.02 21.10
N LYS A 83 1.56 -3.58 20.37
CA LYS A 83 2.75 -2.95 20.95
C LYS A 83 2.58 -1.45 21.16
N SER A 84 1.51 -0.84 20.65
CA SER A 84 1.30 0.62 20.63
C SER A 84 1.37 1.22 22.02
N ASP A 85 0.71 0.63 23.03
CA ASP A 85 0.74 1.12 24.40
C ASP A 85 2.17 1.18 24.96
N ARG A 86 2.98 0.15 24.71
CA ARG A 86 4.37 0.11 25.20
C ARG A 86 5.23 1.15 24.48
N ILE A 87 5.07 1.26 23.16
CA ILE A 87 5.80 2.22 22.31
C ILE A 87 5.42 3.65 22.73
N CYS A 88 4.13 3.99 22.74
CA CYS A 88 3.62 5.29 23.14
C CYS A 88 4.05 5.67 24.55
N ASN A 89 4.00 4.72 25.51
CA ASN A 89 4.49 4.96 26.87
C ASN A 89 5.99 5.27 26.92
N HIS A 90 6.81 4.55 26.13
CA HIS A 90 8.25 4.82 26.04
C HIS A 90 8.52 6.20 25.43
N LEU A 91 7.89 6.49 24.29
CA LEU A 91 8.03 7.76 23.57
C LEU A 91 7.57 8.94 24.41
N ASN A 92 6.48 8.80 25.18
CA ASN A 92 6.00 9.86 26.06
C ASN A 92 6.89 10.13 27.25
N LYS A 93 7.39 9.08 27.91
CA LYS A 93 8.27 9.26 29.08
C LYS A 93 9.59 9.92 28.70
N LYS A 94 10.15 9.58 27.54
CA LYS A 94 11.52 9.97 27.16
C LYS A 94 11.57 11.15 26.19
N HIS A 95 10.59 11.29 25.30
CA HIS A 95 10.63 12.24 24.20
C HIS A 95 9.43 13.21 24.15
N LYS A 96 8.36 12.95 24.94
CA LYS A 96 7.13 13.77 24.96
C LYS A 96 6.48 13.94 23.58
N ILE A 97 6.57 12.89 22.75
CA ILE A 97 6.15 12.90 21.34
C ILE A 97 4.64 12.68 21.17
N VAL A 98 3.97 11.98 22.09
CA VAL A 98 2.59 11.50 21.89
C VAL A 98 1.60 12.17 22.85
N GLY A 99 0.41 12.51 22.37
CA GLY A 99 -0.72 12.86 23.22
C GLY A 99 -1.17 11.65 24.08
N LYS A 100 -1.81 11.88 25.23
CA LYS A 100 -2.42 10.77 25.99
C LYS A 100 -3.54 10.12 25.15
N GLY A 101 -3.47 8.80 24.93
CA GLY A 101 -4.62 8.00 24.45
C GLY A 101 -4.65 7.62 22.97
N THR A 102 -3.53 7.63 22.25
CA THR A 102 -3.50 7.28 20.82
C THR A 102 -3.39 5.77 20.58
N THR A 103 -4.42 5.17 19.98
CA THR A 103 -4.49 3.74 19.62
C THR A 103 -4.61 3.47 18.12
N THR A 104 -4.63 4.50 17.27
CA THR A 104 -4.75 4.32 15.81
C THR A 104 -3.38 4.11 15.15
N ILE A 105 -3.38 3.38 14.03
CA ILE A 105 -2.16 3.14 13.24
C ILE A 105 -1.54 4.45 12.73
N GLU A 106 -2.35 5.45 12.37
CA GLU A 106 -1.89 6.78 11.98
C GLU A 106 -1.11 7.45 13.11
N CYS A 107 -1.69 7.47 14.32
CA CYS A 107 -1.05 8.10 15.46
C CYS A 107 0.25 7.40 15.85
N LEU A 108 0.26 6.07 15.82
CA LEU A 108 1.47 5.28 16.08
C LEU A 108 2.54 5.53 15.03
N SER A 109 2.16 5.55 13.75
CA SER A 109 3.08 5.83 12.64
C SER A 109 3.69 7.23 12.77
N ASN A 110 2.88 8.23 13.14
CA ASN A 110 3.34 9.60 13.35
C ASN A 110 4.34 9.67 14.52
N ALA A 111 4.03 8.99 15.63
CA ALA A 111 4.92 8.93 16.79
C ALA A 111 6.26 8.25 16.46
N LEU A 112 6.24 7.17 15.70
CA LEU A 112 7.44 6.46 15.25
C LEU A 112 8.27 7.29 14.26
N CYS A 113 7.63 7.93 13.28
CA CYS A 113 8.30 8.87 12.37
C CYS A 113 9.01 9.98 13.15
N GLN A 114 8.31 10.64 14.08
CA GLN A 114 8.92 11.67 14.93
C GLN A 114 10.09 11.16 15.77
N TYR A 115 10.02 9.91 16.26
CA TYR A 115 11.10 9.28 17.02
C TYR A 115 12.37 9.12 16.18
N VAL A 116 12.23 8.72 14.92
CA VAL A 116 13.36 8.60 13.96
C VAL A 116 13.68 9.92 13.23
N LYS A 117 12.99 11.02 13.58
CA LYS A 117 13.12 12.36 12.98
C LYS A 117 12.70 12.45 11.50
N GLU A 118 11.69 11.68 11.13
CA GLU A 118 11.07 11.66 9.81
C GLU A 118 9.63 12.22 9.89
N ASP A 119 9.04 12.55 8.73
CA ASP A 119 7.71 13.16 8.64
C ASP A 119 6.71 12.19 7.99
N ILE A 120 5.66 11.84 8.76
CA ILE A 120 4.57 10.99 8.29
C ILE A 120 3.86 11.58 7.05
N THR A 121 3.84 12.91 6.90
CA THR A 121 3.17 13.58 5.76
C THR A 121 3.78 13.23 4.40
N THR A 122 4.97 12.64 4.40
CA THR A 122 5.62 12.07 3.22
C THR A 122 4.75 10.99 2.56
N PHE A 123 4.13 10.11 3.37
CA PHE A 123 3.32 9.00 2.86
C PHE A 123 1.88 9.00 3.38
N TRP A 124 1.49 9.82 4.36
CA TRP A 124 0.12 9.91 4.87
C TRP A 124 -0.41 11.34 4.75
N LYS A 125 -1.42 11.57 3.91
CA LYS A 125 -1.97 12.91 3.64
C LYS A 125 -3.47 12.93 3.86
N LYS A 126 -3.97 14.04 4.40
CA LYS A 126 -5.42 14.29 4.53
C LYS A 126 -5.87 15.21 3.40
N VAL A 127 -6.94 14.84 2.72
CA VAL A 127 -7.50 15.60 1.60
C VAL A 127 -9.02 15.70 1.73
N GLU A 128 -9.58 16.88 1.46
CA GLU A 128 -11.03 17.08 1.58
C GLU A 128 -11.81 16.29 0.52
N ASN A 129 -11.30 16.28 -0.70
CA ASN A 129 -11.89 15.57 -1.83
C ASN A 129 -10.77 14.93 -2.66
N PHE A 130 -11.02 13.74 -3.17
CA PHE A 130 -10.11 13.04 -4.08
C PHE A 130 -10.92 12.46 -5.24
N ASN A 131 -10.55 12.85 -6.46
CA ASN A 131 -11.19 12.37 -7.68
C ASN A 131 -10.19 11.59 -8.53
N ASP A 132 -10.37 10.27 -8.61
CA ASP A 132 -9.51 9.36 -9.38
C ASP A 132 -9.41 9.73 -10.87
N THR A 133 -10.40 10.46 -11.40
CA THR A 133 -10.51 10.76 -12.83
C THR A 133 -9.71 11.98 -13.30
N GLU A 134 -9.23 12.85 -12.39
CA GLU A 134 -8.53 14.09 -12.76
C GLU A 134 -7.00 13.94 -12.92
N SER A 135 -6.45 12.84 -12.42
CA SER A 135 -5.00 12.54 -12.45
C SER A 135 -4.42 12.24 -13.83
N ALA A 136 -5.26 12.16 -14.87
CA ALA A 136 -4.81 11.93 -16.25
C ALA A 136 -4.29 13.20 -16.96
N LYS A 137 -4.35 14.39 -16.34
CA LYS A 137 -4.07 15.67 -17.02
C LYS A 137 -2.80 16.41 -16.59
N ALA A 138 -2.01 15.87 -15.69
CA ALA A 138 -0.71 16.45 -15.33
C ALA A 138 0.33 15.35 -15.17
N ALA A 139 0.69 14.67 -16.27
CA ALA A 139 1.85 13.80 -16.29
C ALA A 139 3.10 14.65 -15.92
N PRO A 140 3.76 14.42 -14.78
CA PRO A 140 5.09 14.97 -14.56
C PRO A 140 6.02 14.25 -15.53
N THR A 141 6.88 14.99 -16.21
CA THR A 141 7.93 14.48 -17.12
C THR A 141 9.07 13.77 -16.38
N THR A 142 8.81 13.18 -15.21
CA THR A 142 9.82 12.50 -14.41
C THR A 142 9.52 11.00 -14.40
N PRO A 143 10.40 10.15 -14.95
CA PRO A 143 10.26 8.71 -14.82
C PRO A 143 10.74 8.34 -13.42
N LEU A 144 9.84 7.93 -12.54
CA LEU A 144 10.13 7.04 -11.41
C LEU A 144 8.78 6.66 -10.80
N ILE A 145 8.55 5.37 -10.60
CA ILE A 145 7.40 4.87 -9.86
C ILE A 145 7.35 5.61 -8.52
N ALA A 146 6.42 6.54 -8.37
CA ALA A 146 6.30 7.33 -7.14
C ALA A 146 5.87 6.38 -6.01
N SER A 147 6.57 6.42 -4.89
CA SER A 147 6.29 5.57 -3.73
C SER A 147 4.81 5.63 -3.32
N PRO A 148 4.22 4.50 -2.87
CA PRO A 148 2.83 4.48 -2.46
C PRO A 148 2.60 5.42 -1.28
N ILE A 149 1.56 6.24 -1.40
CA ILE A 149 1.08 7.13 -0.33
C ILE A 149 -0.38 6.81 0.00
N ILE A 150 -0.76 7.06 1.24
CA ILE A 150 -2.10 6.98 1.78
C ILE A 150 -2.72 8.37 1.74
N LEU A 151 -3.89 8.47 1.12
CA LEU A 151 -4.78 9.61 1.21
C LEU A 151 -5.96 9.25 2.13
N GLU A 152 -6.11 9.96 3.23
CA GLU A 152 -7.31 9.98 4.06
C GLU A 152 -8.30 10.99 3.47
N ILE A 153 -9.47 10.51 3.04
CA ILE A 153 -10.43 11.28 2.25
C ILE A 153 -11.56 11.79 3.14
N GLY A 154 -11.77 13.10 3.09
CA GLY A 154 -12.77 13.79 3.90
C GLY A 154 -12.37 13.92 5.37
N ASN A 155 -13.30 14.41 6.19
CA ASN A 155 -13.06 14.70 7.60
C ASN A 155 -13.40 13.49 8.49
N GLY A 156 -12.69 12.37 8.31
CA GLY A 156 -12.80 11.20 9.19
C GLY A 156 -13.93 10.23 8.84
N ASN A 157 -14.37 10.19 7.58
CA ASN A 157 -15.39 9.24 7.10
C ASN A 157 -14.90 7.79 7.03
N GLY A 158 -13.60 7.55 7.29
CA GLY A 158 -13.00 6.22 7.23
C GLY A 158 -12.60 5.78 5.83
N ASP A 159 -12.72 6.65 4.81
CA ASP A 159 -12.31 6.31 3.45
C ASP A 159 -10.84 6.67 3.20
N PHE A 160 -10.10 5.71 2.68
CA PHE A 160 -8.68 5.83 2.35
C PHE A 160 -8.41 5.37 0.93
N ALA A 161 -7.47 6.01 0.26
CA ALA A 161 -6.94 5.58 -1.03
C ALA A 161 -5.42 5.43 -0.95
N VAL A 162 -4.89 4.34 -1.51
CA VAL A 162 -3.45 4.17 -1.76
C VAL A 162 -3.18 4.61 -3.19
N VAL A 163 -2.31 5.61 -3.32
CA VAL A 163 -2.03 6.33 -4.56
C VAL A 163 -0.56 6.20 -4.94
N MET A 164 -0.28 5.97 -6.22
CA MET A 164 1.05 6.04 -6.84
C MET A 164 0.93 6.70 -8.20
N GLU A 165 1.96 7.46 -8.61
CA GLU A 165 1.95 8.19 -9.90
C GLU A 165 0.66 9.01 -10.12
N GLN A 166 0.09 9.57 -9.03
CA GLN A 166 -1.19 10.28 -9.00
C GLN A 166 -2.44 9.41 -9.28
N ARG A 167 -2.30 8.10 -9.49
CA ARG A 167 -3.40 7.15 -9.67
C ARG A 167 -3.73 6.44 -8.36
N SER A 168 -5.02 6.32 -8.08
CA SER A 168 -5.48 5.40 -7.05
C SER A 168 -5.31 3.97 -7.53
N ILE A 169 -4.59 3.19 -6.73
CA ILE A 169 -4.38 1.77 -7.01
C ILE A 169 -5.36 0.94 -6.20
N CYS A 170 -5.61 1.27 -4.94
CA CYS A 170 -6.59 0.53 -4.14
C CYS A 170 -7.22 1.43 -3.08
N LYS A 171 -8.42 1.07 -2.64
CA LYS A 171 -9.17 1.80 -1.61
C LYS A 171 -9.36 0.91 -0.38
N SER A 172 -9.40 1.54 0.79
CA SER A 172 -9.70 0.90 2.06
C SER A 172 -10.73 1.72 2.82
N HIS A 173 -11.54 1.05 3.63
CA HIS A 173 -12.52 1.67 4.54
C HIS A 173 -12.00 1.82 5.97
N TRP A 174 -10.71 1.56 6.20
CA TRP A 174 -10.05 1.83 7.47
C TRP A 174 -8.54 2.07 7.31
N ALA A 175 -7.98 2.80 8.27
CA ALA A 175 -6.60 3.26 8.29
C ALA A 175 -5.57 2.11 8.26
N ALA A 176 -5.81 1.05 9.03
CA ALA A 176 -4.90 -0.11 9.08
C ALA A 176 -4.82 -0.81 7.71
N GLY A 177 -5.94 -1.02 7.02
CA GLY A 177 -5.99 -1.64 5.70
C GLY A 177 -5.29 -0.79 4.65
N ALA A 178 -5.41 0.54 4.72
CA ALA A 178 -4.67 1.42 3.83
C ALA A 178 -3.15 1.30 4.04
N PHE A 179 -2.73 1.18 5.29
CA PHE A 179 -1.32 0.99 5.67
C PHE A 179 -0.76 -0.36 5.24
N GLU A 180 -1.54 -1.43 5.40
CA GLU A 180 -1.23 -2.79 4.92
C GLU A 180 -1.05 -2.80 3.40
N ILE A 181 -2.01 -2.25 2.67
CA ILE A 181 -1.96 -2.14 1.20
C ILE A 181 -0.73 -1.35 0.76
N MET A 182 -0.48 -0.17 1.34
CA MET A 182 0.69 0.65 1.03
C MET A 182 1.99 -0.14 1.25
N THR A 183 2.10 -0.84 2.37
CA THR A 183 3.27 -1.65 2.71
C THR A 183 3.44 -2.82 1.72
N ALA A 184 2.35 -3.51 1.39
CA ALA A 184 2.37 -4.61 0.44
C ALA A 184 2.92 -4.18 -0.93
N TYR A 185 2.60 -2.98 -1.40
CA TYR A 185 3.10 -2.48 -2.68
C TYR A 185 4.62 -2.31 -2.75
N TYR A 186 5.31 -2.04 -1.64
CA TYR A 186 6.78 -2.03 -1.64
C TYR A 186 7.36 -3.40 -2.02
N PHE A 187 6.75 -4.48 -1.56
CA PHE A 187 7.16 -5.84 -1.89
C PHE A 187 6.68 -6.28 -3.27
N ILE A 188 5.40 -6.02 -3.59
CA ILE A 188 4.80 -6.42 -4.86
C ILE A 188 5.53 -5.76 -6.03
N LEU A 189 5.82 -4.46 -5.93
CA LEU A 189 6.46 -3.71 -7.01
C LEU A 189 7.98 -3.61 -6.85
N ASN A 190 8.55 -4.25 -5.83
CA ASN A 190 10.00 -4.23 -5.53
C ASN A 190 10.56 -2.80 -5.50
N LEU A 191 9.91 -1.93 -4.72
CA LEU A 191 10.23 -0.51 -4.63
C LEU A 191 11.26 -0.24 -3.54
N GLU A 192 12.11 0.75 -3.76
CA GLU A 192 12.92 1.32 -2.70
C GLU A 192 12.07 2.20 -1.78
N TYR A 193 12.37 2.19 -0.48
CA TYR A 193 11.73 3.11 0.46
C TYR A 193 12.15 4.57 0.17
N PRO A 194 11.22 5.54 0.30
CA PRO A 194 11.56 6.95 0.16
C PRO A 194 12.60 7.35 1.21
N LYS A 195 13.61 8.12 0.79
CA LYS A 195 14.69 8.58 1.68
C LYS A 195 14.19 9.34 2.91
N ASP A 196 13.08 10.04 2.78
CA ASP A 196 12.52 10.88 3.85
C ASP A 196 11.78 10.08 4.93
N VAL A 197 11.49 8.80 4.68
CA VAL A 197 10.82 7.88 5.63
C VAL A 197 11.49 6.50 5.69
N PHE A 198 12.76 6.42 5.26
CA PHE A 198 13.50 5.17 5.16
C PHE A 198 13.65 4.48 6.53
N CYS A 199 14.00 5.24 7.56
CA CYS A 199 14.23 4.67 8.89
C CYS A 199 12.94 4.14 9.49
N PHE A 200 11.81 4.81 9.27
CA PHE A 200 10.50 4.33 9.69
C PHE A 200 10.14 3.02 8.98
N MET A 201 10.29 2.96 7.65
CA MET A 201 9.95 1.79 6.86
C MET A 201 10.83 0.56 7.16
N GLU A 202 12.11 0.76 7.50
CA GLU A 202 12.99 -0.31 7.99
C GLU A 202 12.72 -0.73 9.44
N PHE A 203 12.08 0.15 10.23
CA PHE A 203 11.83 -0.10 11.64
C PHE A 203 10.56 -0.94 11.89
N ILE A 204 9.56 -0.82 11.02
CA ILE A 204 8.28 -1.53 11.08
C ILE A 204 8.39 -2.95 10.51
#